data_AF-A0A645GCB6-F1
#
_entry.id   AF-A0A645GCB6-F1
#
_cell.length_a   1.000
_cell.length_b   1.000
_cell.length_c   1.000
_cell.angle_alpha   90.00
_cell.angle_beta   90.00
_cell.angle_gamma   90.00
#
_symmetry.space_group_name_H-M   'P 1'
#
loop_
_entity.id
_entity.type
_entity.pdbx_description
1 polymer ?
#
loop_
_entity_poly.entity_id
_entity_poly.type
_entity_poly.pdbx_seq_one_letter_code
_entity_poly.pdbx_strand_id
1 'polypeptide(L)'
;MVSLAQGRHRYFRLASADIAELLERLMGVAWTSTASRKITTPLSLRHARTCYDHLAGEVAVRLFDTLVSRQWLTADGETLTPLGEEKLADLGIVVQASVSRRKFSCGCLDWSERRYHPGGVLGATLLRWFSEQRWIKTEQGSRHVIFTPLGIRKLETEFGVKTTR
;
A
#
# COMPACT_ATOMS: atom_id res chain seq x y z
N MET A 1 -14.16 -1.48 24.82
CA MET A 1 -12.79 -1.09 24.41
C MET A 1 -12.51 0.25 25.06
N VAL A 2 -11.51 0.35 25.92
CA VAL A 2 -11.15 1.62 26.55
C VAL A 2 -9.97 2.20 25.77
N SER A 3 -10.14 3.41 25.26
CA SER A 3 -9.11 4.11 24.50
C SER A 3 -8.45 5.15 25.39
N LEU A 4 -7.15 5.01 25.63
CA LEU A 4 -6.33 6.04 26.28
C LEU A 4 -5.51 6.75 25.21
N ALA A 5 -5.65 8.06 25.12
CA ALA A 5 -4.80 8.87 24.26
C ALA A 5 -3.58 9.33 25.06
N GLN A 6 -2.39 8.96 24.62
CA GLN A 6 -1.13 9.48 25.17
C GLN A 6 -0.31 10.03 24.00
N GLY A 7 -0.28 11.36 23.88
CA GLY A 7 0.35 12.07 22.78
C GLY A 7 -0.25 11.66 21.41
N ARG A 8 0.61 11.23 20.49
CA ARG A 8 0.26 10.80 19.13
C ARG A 8 -0.29 9.37 19.05
N HIS A 9 -0.24 8.61 20.14
CA HIS A 9 -0.62 7.21 20.18
C HIS A 9 -1.97 7.03 20.88
N ARG A 10 -2.80 6.16 20.30
CA ARG A 10 -4.01 5.66 20.95
C ARG A 10 -3.74 4.25 21.44
N TYR A 11 -3.68 4.10 22.76
CA TYR A 11 -3.56 2.82 23.41
C TYR A 11 -4.96 2.26 23.58
N PHE A 12 -5.20 1.12 22.96
CA PHE A 12 -6.46 0.40 23.09
C PHE A 12 -6.25 -0.75 24.05
N ARG A 13 -7.03 -0.77 25.13
CA ARG A 13 -7.10 -1.91 26.04
C ARG A 13 -8.37 -2.70 25.76
N LEU A 14 -8.24 -4.03 25.81
CA LEU A 14 -9.39 -4.93 25.83
C LEU A 14 -10.27 -4.61 27.05
N ALA A 15 -11.58 -4.75 26.89
CA ALA A 15 -12.54 -4.28 27.89
C ALA A 15 -12.41 -5.04 29.22
N SER A 16 -12.03 -6.33 29.17
CA SER A 16 -11.78 -7.17 30.34
C SER A 16 -10.84 -8.32 29.96
N ALA A 17 -10.40 -9.08 30.98
CA ALA A 17 -9.69 -10.34 30.80
C ALA A 17 -10.54 -11.36 30.02
N ASP A 18 -11.86 -11.41 30.25
CA ASP A 18 -12.76 -12.32 29.54
C ASP A 18 -12.80 -12.04 28.02
N ILE A 19 -12.70 -10.76 27.62
CA ILE A 19 -12.60 -10.39 26.20
C ILE A 19 -11.25 -10.81 25.61
N ALA A 20 -10.17 -10.76 26.39
CA ALA A 20 -8.87 -11.27 25.97
C ALA A 20 -8.91 -12.78 25.77
N GLU A 21 -9.43 -13.52 26.74
CA GLU A 21 -9.59 -14.97 26.67
C GLU A 21 -10.49 -15.40 25.51
N LEU A 22 -11.58 -14.66 25.26
CA LEU A 22 -12.46 -14.91 24.13
C LEU A 22 -11.73 -14.70 22.79
N LEU A 23 -10.98 -13.61 22.64
CA LEU A 23 -10.19 -13.35 21.43
C LEU A 23 -9.10 -14.41 21.23
N GLU A 24 -8.43 -14.83 22.29
CA GLU A 24 -7.42 -15.89 22.26
C GLU A 24 -8.04 -17.23 21.83
N ARG A 25 -9.21 -17.59 22.38
CA ARG A 25 -9.95 -18.80 21.98
C ARG A 25 -10.40 -18.73 20.52
N LEU A 26 -10.91 -17.58 20.06
CA LEU A 26 -11.28 -17.36 18.66
C LEU A 26 -10.07 -17.45 17.73
N MET A 27 -8.91 -16.93 18.14
CA MET A 27 -7.66 -17.07 17.41
C MET A 27 -7.22 -18.53 17.34
N GLY A 28 -7.32 -19.28 18.44
CA GLY A 28 -7.04 -20.72 18.48
C GLY A 28 -7.90 -21.51 17.49
N VAL A 29 -9.21 -21.24 17.47
CA VAL A 29 -10.16 -21.85 16.52
C VAL A 29 -9.81 -21.44 15.08
N ALA A 30 -9.50 -20.18 14.83
CA ALA A 30 -9.11 -19.69 13.51
C ALA A 30 -7.79 -20.30 13.02
N TRP A 31 -6.86 -20.64 13.92
CA TRP A 31 -5.59 -21.28 13.60
C TRP A 31 -5.75 -22.78 13.33
N THR A 32 -6.67 -23.45 14.02
CA THR A 32 -7.01 -24.87 13.73
C THR A 32 -7.70 -25.06 12.37
N SER A 33 -8.22 -23.98 11.78
CA SER A 33 -8.65 -23.93 10.38
C SER A 33 -7.44 -23.90 9.45
N THR A 34 -6.87 -25.07 9.16
CA THR A 34 -5.70 -25.27 8.27
C THR A 34 -5.97 -25.05 6.78
N ALA A 35 -7.21 -24.77 6.39
CA ALA A 35 -7.50 -24.44 5.00
C ALA A 35 -7.06 -22.99 4.73
N SER A 36 -5.94 -22.81 4.01
CA SER A 36 -5.63 -21.53 3.39
C SER A 36 -6.87 -21.09 2.61
N ARG A 37 -7.54 -20.00 3.03
CA ARG A 37 -8.74 -19.52 2.33
C ARG A 37 -8.38 -19.37 0.86
N LYS A 38 -9.07 -20.11 0.00
CA LYS A 38 -8.84 -20.07 -1.45
C LYS A 38 -9.02 -18.62 -1.89
N ILE A 39 -7.94 -18.00 -2.39
CA ILE A 39 -7.99 -16.62 -2.87
C ILE A 39 -8.87 -16.60 -4.12
N THR A 40 -10.10 -16.15 -3.97
CA THR A 40 -11.09 -16.04 -5.05
C THR A 40 -10.89 -14.79 -5.91
N THR A 41 -10.00 -13.88 -5.48
CA THR A 41 -9.69 -12.66 -6.22
C THR A 41 -9.10 -12.99 -7.60
N PRO A 42 -9.70 -12.47 -8.69
CA PRO A 42 -9.20 -12.65 -10.05
C PRO A 42 -7.73 -12.28 -10.19
N LEU A 43 -7.00 -12.98 -11.07
CA LEU A 43 -5.58 -12.74 -11.31
C LEU A 43 -5.28 -11.30 -11.72
N SER A 44 -6.12 -10.71 -12.57
CA SER A 44 -6.03 -9.32 -12.99
C SER A 44 -6.05 -8.35 -11.80
N LEU A 45 -6.98 -8.53 -10.86
CA LEU A 45 -7.08 -7.68 -9.67
C LEU A 45 -5.99 -7.93 -8.63
N ARG A 46 -5.40 -9.13 -8.60
CA ARG A 46 -4.20 -9.39 -7.80
C ARG A 46 -2.97 -8.74 -8.40
N HIS A 47 -2.85 -8.76 -9.72
CA HIS A 47 -1.72 -8.19 -10.42
C HIS A 47 -1.63 -6.67 -10.23
N ALA A 48 -2.70 -5.94 -10.57
CA ALA A 48 -2.76 -4.49 -10.43
C ALA A 48 -4.21 -3.99 -10.33
N ARG A 49 -4.47 -3.14 -9.34
CA ARG A 49 -5.79 -2.52 -9.14
C ARG A 49 -5.70 -1.19 -8.41
N THR A 50 -6.81 -0.48 -8.28
CA THR A 50 -6.94 0.65 -7.35
C THR A 50 -7.43 0.18 -5.97
N CYS A 51 -6.76 0.63 -4.92
CA CYS A 51 -7.26 0.64 -3.55
C CYS A 51 -7.65 2.09 -3.23
N TYR A 52 -8.94 2.39 -3.33
CA TYR A 52 -9.45 3.76 -3.27
C TYR A 52 -8.79 4.67 -4.32
N ASP A 53 -7.93 5.58 -3.88
CA ASP A 53 -7.25 6.61 -4.68
C ASP A 53 -5.78 6.27 -4.99
N HIS A 54 -5.30 5.05 -4.69
CA HIS A 54 -3.92 4.64 -4.94
C HIS A 54 -3.81 3.24 -5.55
N LEU A 55 -2.63 2.90 -6.07
CA LEU A 55 -2.36 1.60 -6.69
C LEU A 55 -2.17 0.50 -5.63
N ALA A 56 -2.68 -0.70 -5.92
CA ALA A 56 -2.58 -1.89 -5.08
C ALA A 56 -2.39 -3.16 -5.94
N GLY A 57 -2.19 -4.29 -5.28
CA GLY A 57 -1.82 -5.55 -5.92
C GLY A 57 -0.31 -5.76 -5.99
N GLU A 58 0.08 -6.87 -6.59
CA GLU A 58 1.46 -7.38 -6.67
C GLU A 58 2.45 -6.31 -7.15
N VAL A 59 2.12 -5.57 -8.21
CA VAL A 59 3.01 -4.53 -8.75
C VAL A 59 3.20 -3.38 -7.76
N ALA A 60 2.14 -2.98 -7.06
CA ALA A 60 2.20 -1.91 -6.08
C ALA A 60 3.00 -2.31 -4.83
N VAL A 61 2.87 -3.57 -4.39
CA VAL A 61 3.68 -4.12 -3.29
C VAL A 61 5.17 -4.12 -3.67
N ARG A 62 5.52 -4.60 -4.86
CA ARG A 62 6.92 -4.56 -5.35
C ARG A 62 7.46 -3.14 -5.44
N LEU A 63 6.62 -2.18 -5.86
CA LEU A 63 6.99 -0.77 -5.86
C LEU A 63 7.31 -0.28 -4.44
N PHE A 64 6.45 -0.58 -3.47
CA PHE A 64 6.69 -0.22 -2.07
C PHE A 64 7.99 -0.82 -1.51
N ASP A 65 8.22 -2.10 -1.73
CA ASP A 65 9.46 -2.79 -1.35
C ASP A 65 10.69 -2.09 -1.94
N THR A 66 10.57 -1.63 -3.18
CA THR A 66 11.68 -0.96 -3.87
C THR A 66 11.93 0.43 -3.29
N LEU A 67 10.87 1.19 -2.96
CA LEU A 67 11.00 2.48 -2.30
C LEU A 67 11.66 2.35 -0.91
N VAL A 68 11.30 1.31 -0.15
CA VAL A 68 11.92 1.04 1.17
C VAL A 68 13.37 0.59 1.00
N SER A 69 13.66 -0.36 0.11
CA SER A 69 15.03 -0.87 -0.08
C SER A 69 16.00 0.17 -0.64
N ARG A 70 15.50 1.14 -1.42
CA ARG A 70 16.27 2.31 -1.89
C ARG A 70 16.32 3.45 -0.87
N GLN A 71 15.75 3.28 0.32
CA GLN A 71 15.67 4.29 1.37
C GLN A 71 14.92 5.57 0.95
N TRP A 72 14.03 5.49 -0.03
CA TRP A 72 13.11 6.59 -0.37
C TRP A 72 11.99 6.66 0.66
N LEU A 73 11.63 5.52 1.24
CA LEU A 73 10.80 5.42 2.44
C LEU A 73 11.66 4.97 3.63
N THR A 74 11.23 5.32 4.83
CA THR A 74 11.74 4.76 6.08
C THR A 74 11.52 3.24 6.14
N ALA A 75 12.26 2.53 6.99
CA ALA A 75 12.18 1.07 7.09
C ALA A 75 10.80 0.55 7.54
N ASP A 76 10.06 1.34 8.33
CA ASP A 76 8.66 1.10 8.70
C ASP A 76 7.67 1.45 7.56
N GLY A 77 8.17 2.09 6.49
CA GLY A 77 7.39 2.46 5.32
C GLY A 77 6.33 3.52 5.59
N GLU A 78 6.45 4.26 6.69
CA GLU A 78 5.48 5.28 7.09
C GLU A 78 5.82 6.66 6.52
N THR A 79 7.12 6.97 6.33
CA THR A 79 7.58 8.32 6.03
C THR A 79 8.43 8.35 4.76
N LEU A 80 8.20 9.36 3.92
CA LEU A 80 9.06 9.70 2.78
C LEU A 80 10.35 10.37 3.30
N THR A 81 11.51 9.85 2.92
CA THR A 81 12.80 10.41 3.35
C THR A 81 13.15 11.62 2.49
N PRO A 82 14.07 12.50 2.94
CA PRO A 82 14.56 13.60 2.11
C PRO A 82 15.15 13.11 0.76
N LEU A 83 15.83 11.96 0.76
CA LEU A 83 16.32 11.32 -0.46
C LEU A 83 15.17 10.89 -1.37
N GLY A 84 14.11 10.32 -0.80
CA GLY A 84 12.91 9.93 -1.54
C GLY A 84 12.19 11.13 -2.15
N GLU A 85 12.09 12.24 -1.42
CA GLU A 85 11.54 13.51 -1.91
C GLU A 85 12.34 14.02 -3.11
N GLU A 86 13.68 14.07 -3.00
CA GLU A 86 14.57 14.48 -4.08
C GLU A 86 14.39 13.60 -5.32
N LYS A 87 14.46 12.28 -5.16
CA LYS A 87 14.40 11.34 -6.30
C LYS A 87 13.03 11.30 -6.97
N LEU A 88 11.95 11.49 -6.21
CA LEU A 88 10.63 11.66 -6.78
C LEU A 88 10.52 13.00 -7.52
N ALA A 89 11.08 14.08 -6.98
CA ALA A 89 11.12 15.38 -7.64
C ALA A 89 11.92 15.35 -8.97
N ASP A 90 13.02 14.61 -9.02
CA ASP A 90 13.81 14.38 -10.25
C ASP A 90 12.96 13.73 -11.36
N LEU A 91 11.99 12.88 -10.99
CA LEU A 91 11.02 12.27 -11.91
C LEU A 91 9.83 13.20 -12.24
N GLY A 92 9.78 14.40 -11.66
CA GLY A 92 8.66 15.32 -11.76
C GLY A 92 7.46 14.97 -10.86
N ILE A 93 7.68 14.14 -9.84
CA ILE A 93 6.66 13.72 -8.87
C ILE A 93 6.81 14.56 -7.60
N VAL A 94 6.02 15.63 -7.50
CA VAL A 94 6.04 16.50 -6.31
C VAL A 94 5.00 16.00 -5.30
N VAL A 95 5.47 15.37 -4.22
CA VAL A 95 4.62 14.96 -3.10
C VAL A 95 4.55 16.13 -2.12
N GLN A 96 3.50 16.94 -2.21
CA GLN A 96 3.30 18.02 -1.25
C GLN A 96 2.91 17.43 0.10
N ALA A 97 3.72 17.68 1.12
CA ALA A 97 3.34 17.43 2.49
C ALA A 97 2.09 18.25 2.81
N SER A 98 0.92 17.61 2.80
CA SER A 98 -0.31 18.32 3.14
C SER A 98 -0.26 18.70 4.62
N VAL A 99 -0.50 19.97 4.93
CA VAL A 99 -0.66 20.50 6.31
C VAL A 99 -1.87 19.86 7.02
N SER A 100 -2.67 19.05 6.30
CA SER A 100 -3.83 18.34 6.81
C SER A 100 -3.45 17.00 7.46
N ARG A 101 -4.16 16.69 8.55
CA ARG A 101 -4.15 15.42 9.32
C ARG A 101 -4.49 14.15 8.50
N ARG A 102 -4.56 14.23 7.17
CA ARG A 102 -4.75 13.06 6.29
C ARG A 102 -3.46 12.25 6.38
N LYS A 103 -3.48 11.24 7.24
CA LYS A 103 -2.33 10.41 7.65
C LYS A 103 -1.40 10.18 6.48
N PHE A 104 -0.16 10.66 6.63
CA PHE A 104 1.00 10.44 5.76
C PHE A 104 1.43 8.98 5.66
N SER A 105 0.59 8.00 6.03
CA SER A 105 0.97 6.60 5.98
C SER A 105 1.27 6.24 4.53
N CYS A 106 2.56 6.18 4.20
CA CYS A 106 3.02 5.76 2.88
C CYS A 106 2.68 4.28 2.67
N GLY A 107 2.50 3.49 3.73
CA GLY A 107 2.03 2.11 3.66
C GLY A 107 0.51 1.97 3.79
N CYS A 108 -0.09 1.20 2.89
CA CYS A 108 -1.45 0.64 3.00
C CYS A 108 -1.39 -0.88 2.85
N LEU A 109 -2.09 -1.63 3.71
CA LEU A 109 -2.00 -3.09 3.74
C LEU A 109 -2.85 -3.72 2.61
N ASP A 110 -2.20 -4.46 1.72
CA ASP A 110 -2.85 -5.18 0.63
C ASP A 110 -3.64 -6.39 1.17
N TRP A 111 -4.94 -6.46 0.91
CA TRP A 111 -5.76 -7.62 1.30
C TRP A 111 -5.44 -8.91 0.55
N SER A 112 -4.98 -8.84 -0.70
CA SER A 112 -4.64 -10.01 -1.52
C SER A 112 -3.23 -10.52 -1.29
N GLU A 113 -2.26 -9.61 -1.15
CA GLU A 113 -0.84 -9.93 -0.96
C GLU A 113 -0.44 -9.99 0.53
N ARG A 114 -1.25 -9.40 1.43
CA ARG A 114 -0.97 -9.24 2.87
C ARG A 114 0.35 -8.51 3.15
N ARG A 115 0.70 -7.56 2.28
CA ARG A 115 1.93 -6.76 2.32
C ARG A 115 1.61 -5.29 2.06
N TYR A 116 2.48 -4.38 2.45
CA TYR A 116 2.24 -2.95 2.25
C TYR A 116 2.46 -2.54 0.79
N HIS A 117 1.63 -1.61 0.30
CA HIS A 117 1.79 -0.88 -0.96
C HIS A 117 1.71 0.64 -0.70
N PRO A 118 2.11 1.50 -1.66
CA PRO A 118 2.05 2.95 -1.48
C PRO A 118 0.60 3.39 -1.26
N GLY A 119 0.37 4.12 -0.17
CA GLY A 119 -0.91 4.65 0.25
C GLY A 119 -0.81 6.13 0.62
N GLY A 120 -1.91 6.68 1.12
CA GLY A 120 -1.98 8.08 1.53
C GLY A 120 -1.67 9.05 0.39
N VAL A 121 -1.07 10.19 0.72
CA VAL A 121 -0.74 11.24 -0.27
C VAL A 121 0.28 10.74 -1.29
N LEU A 122 1.25 9.93 -0.87
CA LEU A 122 2.24 9.34 -1.78
C LEU A 122 1.56 8.43 -2.82
N GLY A 123 0.75 7.47 -2.36
CA GLY A 123 0.05 6.52 -3.23
C GLY A 123 -0.88 7.22 -4.22
N ALA A 124 -1.62 8.25 -3.76
CA ALA A 124 -2.50 9.03 -4.61
C ALA A 124 -1.74 9.85 -5.66
N THR A 125 -0.61 10.44 -5.26
CA THR A 125 0.25 11.22 -6.17
C THR A 125 0.86 10.31 -7.24
N LEU A 126 1.35 9.13 -6.86
CA LEU A 126 1.89 8.14 -7.79
C LEU A 126 0.84 7.65 -8.78
N LEU A 127 -0.37 7.30 -8.32
CA LEU A 127 -1.45 6.85 -9.21
C LEU A 127 -1.80 7.91 -10.26
N ARG A 128 -1.97 9.16 -9.81
CA ARG A 128 -2.25 10.29 -10.71
C ARG A 128 -1.13 10.47 -11.72
N TRP A 129 0.12 10.53 -11.26
CA TRP A 129 1.26 10.76 -12.13
C TRP A 129 1.45 9.62 -13.14
N PHE A 130 1.35 8.35 -12.73
CA PHE A 130 1.39 7.22 -13.67
C PHE A 130 0.29 7.29 -14.73
N SER A 131 -0.89 7.76 -14.36
CA SER A 131 -2.02 7.94 -15.29
C SER A 131 -1.73 9.08 -16.28
N GLU A 132 -1.25 10.23 -15.81
CA GLU A 132 -0.87 11.39 -16.63
C GLU A 132 0.25 11.06 -17.62
N GLN A 133 1.24 10.28 -17.19
CA GLN A 133 2.31 9.78 -18.06
C GLN A 133 1.88 8.64 -19.00
N ARG A 134 0.62 8.20 -18.93
CA ARG A 134 0.06 7.08 -19.70
C ARG A 134 0.78 5.75 -19.48
N TRP A 135 1.35 5.55 -18.29
CA TRP A 135 1.95 4.28 -17.89
C TRP A 135 0.89 3.25 -17.50
N ILE A 136 -0.25 3.72 -17.02
CA ILE A 136 -1.40 2.89 -16.65
C ILE A 136 -2.67 3.37 -17.33
N LYS A 137 -3.64 2.47 -17.43
CA LYS A 137 -5.02 2.74 -17.80
C LYS A 137 -5.95 2.23 -16.72
N THR A 138 -6.94 3.04 -16.38
CA THR A 138 -8.03 2.71 -15.46
C THR A 138 -9.35 2.79 -16.20
N GLU A 139 -10.23 1.82 -16.03
CA GLU A 139 -11.57 1.84 -16.63
C GLU A 139 -12.60 2.33 -15.62
N GLN A 140 -13.54 3.17 -16.06
CA GLN A 140 -14.65 3.59 -15.20
C GLN A 140 -15.50 2.38 -14.79
N GLY A 141 -15.87 2.33 -13.51
CA GLY A 141 -16.63 1.20 -12.94
C GLY A 141 -15.79 -0.05 -12.66
N SER A 142 -14.49 -0.04 -12.98
CA SER A 142 -13.56 -1.14 -12.68
C SER A 142 -12.44 -0.67 -11.75
N ARG A 143 -12.00 -1.56 -10.87
CA ARG A 143 -10.79 -1.34 -10.06
C ARG A 143 -9.54 -1.88 -10.75
N HIS A 144 -9.69 -2.60 -11.87
CA HIS A 144 -8.55 -3.17 -12.58
C HIS A 144 -7.69 -2.07 -13.19
N VAL A 145 -6.37 -2.21 -13.05
CA VAL A 145 -5.39 -1.29 -13.62
C VAL A 145 -4.56 -2.05 -14.64
N ILE A 146 -4.45 -1.50 -15.84
CA ILE A 146 -3.68 -2.10 -16.93
C ILE A 146 -2.41 -1.27 -17.13
N PHE A 147 -1.25 -1.91 -17.01
CA PHE A 147 0.03 -1.28 -17.40
C PHE A 147 0.17 -1.27 -18.92
N THR A 148 0.49 -0.12 -19.49
CA THR A 148 0.79 0.02 -20.92
C THR A 148 2.19 -0.52 -21.21
N PRO A 149 2.52 -0.89 -22.47
CA PRO A 149 3.89 -1.31 -22.81
C PRO A 149 4.96 -0.28 -22.44
N LEU A 150 4.63 1.01 -22.52
CA LEU A 150 5.47 2.10 -22.04
C LEU A 150 5.63 2.05 -20.52
N GLY A 151 4.51 1.93 -19.79
CA GLY A 151 4.51 1.84 -18.34
C GLY A 151 5.31 0.67 -17.80
N ILE A 152 5.22 -0.51 -18.42
CA ILE A 152 6.02 -1.69 -18.06
C ILE A 152 7.51 -1.36 -18.13
N ARG A 153 7.97 -0.84 -19.27
CA ARG A 153 9.38 -0.48 -19.47
C ARG A 153 9.84 0.59 -18.49
N LYS A 154 9.03 1.62 -18.31
CA LYS A 154 9.37 2.76 -17.47
C LYS A 154 9.35 2.43 -15.97
N LEU A 155 8.44 1.58 -15.51
CA LEU A 155 8.45 1.12 -14.13
C LEU A 155 9.72 0.31 -13.82
N GLU A 156 10.20 -0.47 -14.78
CA GLU A 156 11.46 -1.20 -14.65
C GLU A 156 12.67 -0.24 -14.65
N THR A 157 12.73 0.73 -15.58
CA THR A 157 13.91 1.63 -15.66
C THR A 157 13.97 2.63 -14.52
N GLU A 158 12.86 3.28 -14.16
CA GLU A 158 12.86 4.35 -13.16
C GLU A 158 12.79 3.78 -11.73
N PHE A 159 11.98 2.73 -11.53
CA PHE A 159 11.73 2.16 -10.20
C PHE A 159 12.35 0.78 -9.99
N GLY A 160 12.89 0.11 -11.01
CA GLY A 160 13.41 -1.26 -10.85
C GLY A 160 12.33 -2.32 -10.67
N VAL A 161 11.07 -2.00 -10.96
CA VAL A 161 9.93 -2.89 -10.70
C VAL A 161 9.50 -3.57 -11.99
N LYS A 162 9.60 -4.89 -12.02
CA LYS A 162 9.03 -5.71 -13.09
C LYS A 162 7.53 -5.89 -12.86
N THR A 163 6.75 -5.63 -13.90
CA THR A 163 5.30 -5.86 -13.94
C THR A 163 4.94 -7.23 -14.50
N THR A 164 5.90 -8.13 -14.66
CA THR A 164 5.60 -9.51 -15.07
C THR A 164 5.16 -10.31 -13.86
N ARG A 165 4.24 -11.25 -14.12
CA ARG A 165 3.98 -12.37 -13.24
C ARG A 165 4.69 -13.60 -13.80
#